data_AF-A0A3D4UGU5-F1
#
_entry.id   AF-A0A3D4UGU5-F1
#
_cell.length_a   1.000
_cell.length_b   1.000
_cell.length_c   1.000
_cell.angle_alpha   90.00
_cell.angle_beta   90.00
_cell.angle_gamma   90.00
#
_symmetry.space_group_name_H-M   'P 1'
#
loop_
_entity.id
_entity.type
_entity.pdbx_description
1 polymer ?
#
loop_
_entity_poly.entity_id
_entity_poly.type
_entity_poly.pdbx_seq_one_letter_code
_entity_poly.pdbx_strand_id
1 'polypeptide(L)'
;MKSGKTLTWLIIALLAALALPNVISLLRGPAPTPDVFAAGYTLTEAIEMSAQNDKPVLVLATADWCAPCQALKRGALTDPQVAELIRENTIPVYLEDGDNSAEIGELGVPAFPTTMILERGQVTAMLEGGA
;
A
#
# COMPACT_ATOMS: atom_id res chain seq x y z
N MET A 1 17.29 26.84 41.16
CA MET A 1 17.49 27.15 39.72
C MET A 1 17.99 25.90 38.97
N LYS A 2 17.18 24.84 38.88
CA LYS A 2 17.52 23.58 38.15
C LYS A 2 16.32 23.02 37.37
N SER A 3 15.08 23.31 37.79
CA SER A 3 13.85 22.75 37.19
C SER A 3 13.59 23.14 35.73
N GLY A 4 14.04 24.33 35.29
CA GLY A 4 13.80 24.79 33.92
C GLY A 4 14.50 23.90 32.89
N LYS A 5 15.78 23.57 33.12
CA LYS A 5 16.55 22.72 32.21
C LYS A 5 16.04 21.28 32.19
N THR A 6 15.68 20.71 33.35
CA THR A 6 15.13 19.35 33.42
C THR A 6 13.80 19.24 32.69
N LEU A 7 12.93 20.24 32.79
CA LEU A 7 11.66 20.27 32.06
C LEU A 7 11.87 20.40 30.55
N THR A 8 12.81 21.23 30.10
CA THR A 8 13.16 21.33 28.67
C THR A 8 13.71 20.02 28.12
N TRP A 9 14.59 19.32 28.86
CA TRP A 9 15.11 18.01 28.43
C TRP A 9 14.02 16.94 28.37
N LEU A 10 13.05 16.95 29.29
CA LEU A 10 11.91 16.04 29.25
C LEU A 10 11.00 16.30 28.04
N ILE A 11 10.75 17.57 27.71
CA ILE A 11 9.98 17.94 26.51
C ILE A 11 10.71 17.52 25.24
N ILE A 12 12.02 17.74 25.13
CA ILE A 12 12.82 17.31 23.98
C ILE A 12 12.82 15.78 23.85
N ALA A 13 12.99 15.05 24.96
CA ALA A 13 12.95 13.60 24.95
C ALA A 13 11.57 13.06 24.53
N LEU A 14 10.49 13.70 25.00
CA LEU A 14 9.11 13.34 24.63
C LEU A 14 8.83 13.62 23.15
N LEU A 15 9.24 14.79 22.64
CA LEU A 15 9.10 15.14 21.22
C LEU A 15 9.94 14.23 20.31
N ALA A 16 11.16 13.90 20.72
CA ALA A 16 12.00 12.93 20.01
C ALA A 16 11.35 11.54 20.01
N ALA A 17 10.80 11.09 21.14
CA ALA A 17 10.09 9.81 21.24
C ALA A 17 8.82 9.76 20.37
N LEU A 18 8.09 10.87 20.25
CA LEU A 18 6.91 10.99 19.37
C LEU A 18 7.29 11.05 17.89
N ALA A 19 8.44 11.63 17.54
CA ALA A 19 8.93 11.71 16.16
C ALA A 19 9.65 10.42 15.69
N LEU A 20 10.22 9.65 16.62
CA LEU A 20 11.03 8.46 16.35
C LEU A 20 10.37 7.41 15.44
N PRO A 21 9.09 7.00 15.64
CA PRO A 21 8.44 6.01 14.77
C PRO A 21 8.35 6.47 13.32
N ASN A 22 8.07 7.76 13.11
CA ASN A 22 7.95 8.36 11.78
C ASN A 22 9.32 8.47 11.09
N VAL A 23 10.37 8.83 11.84
CA VAL A 23 11.75 8.91 11.32
C VAL A 23 12.31 7.53 10.97
N ILE A 24 11.99 6.49 11.74
CA ILE A 24 12.47 5.12 11.46
C ILE A 24 11.91 4.57 10.14
N SER A 25 10.66 4.89 9.79
CA SER A 25 10.07 4.49 8.50
C SER A 25 10.76 5.15 7.30
N LEU A 26 11.22 6.40 7.43
CA LEU A 26 12.00 7.10 6.40
C LEU A 26 13.38 6.46 6.15
N LEU A 27 13.98 5.82 7.15
CA LEU A 27 15.31 5.22 7.03
C LEU A 27 15.31 3.82 6.39
N ARG A 28 14.16 3.14 6.30
CA ARG A 28 14.07 1.75 5.81
C ARG A 28 13.90 1.60 4.30
N GLY A 29 13.95 2.70 3.54
CA GLY A 29 13.70 2.71 2.09
C GLY A 29 12.31 2.20 1.71
N PRO A 30 11.99 2.10 0.41
CA PRO A 30 10.77 1.44 -0.04
C PRO A 30 10.82 -0.06 0.26
N ALA A 31 9.69 -0.62 0.68
CA ALA A 31 9.54 -2.07 0.80
C ALA A 31 9.55 -2.70 -0.59
N PRO A 32 10.05 -3.93 -0.75
CA PRO A 32 9.91 -4.64 -2.02
C PRO A 32 8.43 -4.85 -2.36
N THR A 33 8.15 -5.06 -3.65
CA THR A 33 6.83 -5.49 -4.11
C THR A 33 6.47 -6.83 -3.44
N PRO A 34 5.32 -6.94 -2.77
CA PRO A 34 4.92 -8.19 -2.12
C PRO A 34 4.76 -9.35 -3.11
N ASP A 35 5.10 -10.56 -2.69
CA ASP A 35 5.11 -11.77 -3.53
C ASP A 35 3.74 -12.09 -4.17
N VAL A 36 2.64 -11.64 -3.56
CA VAL A 36 1.29 -11.78 -4.14
C VAL A 36 1.17 -11.10 -5.50
N PHE A 37 2.00 -10.11 -5.80
CA PHE A 37 2.04 -9.41 -7.09
C PHE A 37 3.20 -9.88 -7.99
N ALA A 38 3.93 -10.93 -7.63
CA ALA A 38 5.15 -11.35 -8.36
C ALA A 38 4.90 -11.76 -9.81
N ALA A 39 3.67 -12.10 -10.18
CA ALA A 39 3.30 -12.38 -11.57
C ALA A 39 3.40 -11.15 -12.48
N GLY A 40 3.31 -9.93 -11.91
CA GLY A 40 3.52 -8.68 -12.65
C GLY A 40 2.48 -8.41 -13.74
N TYR A 41 1.24 -8.88 -13.56
CA TYR A 41 0.18 -8.64 -14.53
C TYR A 41 -0.09 -7.15 -14.71
N THR A 42 -0.18 -6.71 -15.96
CA THR A 42 -0.74 -5.41 -16.29
C THR A 42 -2.23 -5.37 -15.99
N LEU A 43 -2.80 -4.17 -15.84
CA LEU A 43 -4.24 -4.01 -15.62
C LEU A 43 -5.06 -4.65 -16.76
N THR A 44 -4.63 -4.46 -18.01
CA THR A 44 -5.29 -5.03 -19.19
C THR A 44 -5.26 -6.55 -19.18
N GLU A 45 -4.10 -7.18 -18.97
CA GLU A 45 -3.98 -8.64 -18.89
C GLU A 45 -4.87 -9.21 -17.78
N ALA A 46 -4.90 -8.56 -16.62
CA ALA A 46 -5.71 -9.01 -15.50
C ALA A 46 -7.21 -8.91 -15.78
N ILE A 47 -7.67 -7.86 -16.47
CA ILE A 47 -9.07 -7.72 -16.90
C ILE A 47 -9.45 -8.80 -17.91
N GLU A 48 -8.57 -9.10 -18.87
CA GLU A 48 -8.80 -10.17 -19.85
C GLU A 48 -8.87 -11.55 -19.17
N MET A 49 -7.97 -11.82 -18.23
CA MET A 49 -7.98 -13.06 -17.44
C MET A 49 -9.20 -13.16 -16.53
N SER A 50 -9.64 -12.04 -15.95
CA SER A 50 -10.83 -11.96 -15.10
C SER A 50 -12.08 -12.36 -15.88
N ALA A 51 -12.20 -11.90 -17.12
CA ALA A 51 -13.30 -12.26 -18.02
C ALA A 51 -13.32 -13.76 -18.40
N GLN A 52 -12.18 -14.45 -18.33
CA GLN A 52 -12.07 -15.88 -18.70
C GLN A 52 -12.25 -16.83 -17.51
N ASN A 53 -11.89 -16.40 -16.31
CA ASN A 53 -11.78 -17.29 -15.14
C ASN A 53 -12.77 -16.96 -14.01
N ASP A 54 -13.66 -15.97 -14.20
CA ASP A 54 -14.63 -15.49 -13.21
C ASP A 54 -14.00 -15.05 -11.87
N LYS A 55 -12.69 -14.74 -11.87
CA LYS A 55 -11.98 -14.19 -10.72
C LYS A 55 -11.94 -12.66 -10.81
N PRO A 56 -12.22 -11.92 -9.73
CA PRO A 56 -12.04 -10.47 -9.71
C PRO A 56 -10.56 -10.09 -9.82
N VAL A 57 -10.30 -8.88 -10.32
CA VAL A 57 -8.96 -8.27 -10.28
C VAL A 57 -8.81 -7.51 -8.96
N LEU A 58 -7.77 -7.83 -8.20
CA LEU A 58 -7.37 -7.06 -7.02
C LEU A 58 -6.30 -6.07 -7.45
N VAL A 59 -6.59 -4.77 -7.40
CA VAL A 59 -5.61 -3.73 -7.71
C VAL A 59 -5.10 -3.10 -6.42
N LEU A 60 -3.78 -2.99 -6.26
CA LEU A 60 -3.15 -2.12 -5.28
C LEU A 60 -2.52 -0.93 -6.00
N ALA A 61 -3.09 0.26 -5.81
CA ALA A 61 -2.45 1.51 -6.18
C ALA A 61 -1.61 2.02 -4.99
N THR A 62 -0.32 2.27 -5.22
CA THR A 62 0.67 2.55 -4.17
C THR A 62 1.73 3.53 -4.67
N ALA A 63 2.53 4.03 -3.74
CA ALA A 63 3.69 4.85 -4.02
C ALA A 63 4.87 4.53 -3.09
N ASP A 64 6.09 4.50 -3.61
CA ASP A 64 7.31 4.25 -2.84
C ASP A 64 7.56 5.32 -1.76
N TRP A 65 7.16 6.56 -2.03
CA TRP A 65 7.23 7.68 -1.09
C TRP A 65 6.12 7.67 -0.02
N CYS A 66 5.11 6.82 -0.16
CA CYS A 66 3.94 6.76 0.72
C CYS A 66 4.20 5.84 1.94
N ALA A 67 4.39 6.43 3.11
CA ALA A 67 4.69 5.68 4.34
C ALA A 67 3.61 4.64 4.73
N PRO A 68 2.29 4.95 4.68
CA PRO A 68 1.25 3.95 4.94
C PRO A 68 1.28 2.79 3.94
N CYS A 69 1.64 3.05 2.68
CA CYS A 69 1.84 2.01 1.67
C CYS A 69 2.95 1.04 2.07
N GLN A 70 4.07 1.58 2.58
CA GLN A 70 5.16 0.74 3.06
C GLN A 70 4.80 -0.05 4.31
N ALA A 71 3.90 0.47 5.16
CA ALA A 71 3.37 -0.28 6.30
C ALA A 71 2.48 -1.44 5.83
N LEU A 72 1.62 -1.21 4.83
CA LEU A 72 0.78 -2.26 4.23
C LEU A 72 1.63 -3.36 3.58
N LYS A 73 2.64 -2.97 2.78
CA LYS A 73 3.58 -3.88 2.09
C LYS A 73 4.36 -4.76 3.06
N ARG A 74 4.84 -4.21 4.19
CA ARG A 74 5.58 -4.98 5.23
C ARG A 74 4.69 -5.70 6.25
N GLY A 75 3.39 -5.39 6.23
CA GLY A 75 2.41 -5.89 7.19
C GLY A 75 1.49 -6.89 6.53
N ALA A 76 0.23 -6.50 6.31
CA ALA A 76 -0.84 -7.38 5.88
C ALA A 76 -0.49 -8.16 4.59
N LEU A 77 0.22 -7.56 3.64
CA LEU A 77 0.56 -8.23 2.37
C LEU A 77 1.66 -9.28 2.49
N THR A 78 2.33 -9.37 3.64
CA THR A 78 3.27 -10.46 3.98
C THR A 78 2.69 -11.50 4.92
N ASP A 79 1.46 -11.30 5.41
CA ASP A 79 0.76 -12.32 6.20
C ASP A 79 0.40 -13.51 5.29
N PRO A 80 0.78 -14.76 5.65
CA PRO A 80 0.54 -15.91 4.79
C PRO A 80 -0.94 -16.17 4.50
N GLN A 81 -1.84 -15.89 5.43
CA GLN A 81 -3.29 -16.11 5.23
C GLN A 81 -3.85 -15.08 4.25
N VAL A 82 -3.44 -13.81 4.40
CA VAL A 82 -3.81 -12.76 3.43
C VAL A 82 -3.25 -13.08 2.05
N ALA A 83 -1.99 -13.49 1.98
CA ALA A 83 -1.33 -13.82 0.72
C ALA A 83 -1.99 -15.01 0.00
N GLU A 84 -2.38 -16.04 0.73
CA GLU A 84 -3.12 -17.17 0.17
C GLU A 84 -4.50 -16.74 -0.32
N LEU A 85 -5.25 -15.97 0.47
CA LEU A 85 -6.56 -15.46 0.08
C LEU A 85 -6.49 -14.65 -1.23
N ILE A 86 -5.47 -13.80 -1.38
CA ILE A 86 -5.27 -13.02 -2.62
C ILE A 86 -4.96 -13.96 -3.79
N ARG A 87 -4.02 -14.89 -3.64
CA ARG A 87 -3.60 -15.82 -4.71
C ARG A 87 -4.73 -16.75 -5.17
N GLU A 88 -5.52 -17.27 -4.25
CA GLU A 88 -6.59 -18.21 -4.58
C GLU A 88 -7.79 -17.52 -5.23
N ASN A 89 -8.15 -16.32 -4.77
CA ASN A 89 -9.44 -15.71 -5.07
C ASN A 89 -9.39 -14.55 -6.06
N THR A 90 -8.21 -14.04 -6.42
CA THR A 90 -8.10 -12.82 -7.24
C THR A 90 -7.01 -12.94 -8.31
N ILE A 91 -7.03 -11.99 -9.26
CA ILE A 91 -5.91 -11.72 -10.16
C ILE A 91 -5.26 -10.42 -9.66
N PRO A 92 -4.11 -10.48 -8.96
CA PRO A 92 -3.51 -9.33 -8.31
C PRO A 92 -2.71 -8.46 -9.28
N VAL A 93 -2.92 -7.14 -9.22
CA VAL A 93 -2.25 -6.11 -10.02
C VAL A 93 -1.65 -5.05 -9.08
N TYR A 94 -0.40 -4.71 -9.33
CA TYR A 94 0.33 -3.68 -8.60
C TYR A 94 0.52 -2.46 -9.50
N LEU A 95 0.01 -1.30 -9.08
CA LEU A 95 0.17 -0.03 -9.78
C LEU A 95 1.01 0.92 -8.93
N GLU A 96 2.18 1.28 -9.45
CA GLU A 96 3.10 2.21 -8.81
C GLU A 96 2.90 3.63 -9.36
N ASP A 97 2.85 4.61 -8.47
CA ASP A 97 2.84 6.02 -8.86
C ASP A 97 4.10 6.38 -9.69
N GLY A 98 3.90 7.12 -10.78
CA GLY A 98 4.93 7.41 -11.77
C GLY A 98 4.93 6.41 -12.93
N ASP A 99 5.07 5.11 -12.64
CA ASP A 99 5.09 4.07 -13.67
C ASP A 99 3.69 3.80 -14.25
N ASN A 100 2.64 3.94 -13.43
CA ASN A 100 1.25 3.64 -13.78
C ASN A 100 0.30 4.84 -13.55
N SER A 101 0.80 6.08 -13.67
CA SER A 101 -0.01 7.27 -13.37
C SER A 101 -1.26 7.42 -14.26
N ALA A 102 -1.24 6.90 -15.48
CA ALA A 102 -2.40 6.93 -16.37
C ALA A 102 -3.51 6.02 -15.85
N GLU A 103 -3.20 4.76 -15.54
CA GLU A 103 -4.14 3.78 -15.00
C GLU A 103 -4.68 4.21 -13.63
N ILE A 104 -3.80 4.73 -12.76
CA ILE A 104 -4.19 5.27 -11.44
C ILE A 104 -5.20 6.43 -11.61
N GLY A 105 -4.98 7.32 -12.59
CA GLY A 105 -5.87 8.42 -12.90
C GLY A 105 -7.21 7.95 -13.49
N GLU A 106 -7.19 7.00 -14.41
CA GLU A 106 -8.39 6.42 -15.03
C GLU A 106 -9.27 5.67 -14.02
N LEU A 107 -8.65 4.98 -13.06
CA LEU A 107 -9.36 4.29 -11.98
C LEU A 107 -9.89 5.25 -10.90
N GLY A 108 -9.56 6.55 -10.98
CA GLY A 108 -10.03 7.56 -10.04
C GLY A 108 -9.50 7.37 -8.62
N VAL A 109 -8.25 6.90 -8.48
CA VAL A 109 -7.63 6.65 -7.18
C VAL A 109 -7.47 7.98 -6.40
N PRO A 110 -8.10 8.13 -5.22
CA PRO A 110 -8.14 9.41 -4.50
C PRO A 110 -6.92 9.65 -3.60
N ALA A 111 -6.30 8.58 -3.11
CA ALA A 111 -5.15 8.62 -2.21
C ALA A 111 -4.38 7.29 -2.25
N PHE A 112 -3.19 7.28 -1.63
CA PHE A 112 -2.39 6.06 -1.47
C PHE A 112 -2.27 5.63 0.01
N PRO A 113 -2.26 4.31 0.29
CA PRO A 113 -2.55 3.24 -0.65
C PRO A 113 -4.06 3.15 -0.92
N THR A 114 -4.44 2.68 -2.10
CA THR A 114 -5.84 2.31 -2.39
C THR A 114 -5.87 0.89 -2.93
N THR A 115 -6.72 0.06 -2.33
CA THR A 115 -6.98 -1.31 -2.79
C THR A 115 -8.35 -1.36 -3.44
N MET A 116 -8.46 -1.94 -4.63
CA MET A 116 -9.70 -2.01 -5.39
C MET A 116 -10.00 -3.44 -5.82
N ILE A 117 -11.29 -3.74 -5.94
CA ILE A 117 -11.79 -4.93 -6.63
C ILE A 117 -12.43 -4.47 -7.93
N LEU A 118 -11.99 -5.06 -9.04
CA LEU A 118 -12.60 -4.86 -10.34
C LEU A 118 -13.25 -6.17 -10.81
N GLU A 119 -14.47 -6.04 -11.32
CA GLU A 119 -15.18 -7.11 -12.00
C GLU A 119 -15.49 -6.65 -13.43
N ARG A 120 -15.07 -7.42 -14.43
CA ARG A 120 -15.24 -7.08 -15.85
C ARG A 120 -14.77 -5.66 -16.20
N GLY A 121 -13.64 -5.25 -15.61
CA GLY A 121 -13.02 -3.94 -15.81
C GLY A 121 -13.70 -2.77 -15.08
N GLN A 122 -14.72 -3.02 -14.26
CA GLN A 122 -15.39 -1.98 -13.46
C GLN A 122 -15.02 -2.12 -11.99
N VAL A 123 -14.69 -0.99 -11.34
CA VAL A 123 -14.43 -0.95 -9.89
C VAL A 123 -15.75 -1.23 -9.14
N THR A 124 -15.82 -2.34 -8.41
CA THR A 124 -16.99 -2.74 -7.61
C THR A 124 -16.79 -2.50 -6.12
N ALA A 125 -15.53 -2.47 -5.65
CA ALA A 125 -15.18 -2.08 -4.30
C ALA A 125 -13.87 -1.29 -4.29
N MET A 126 -13.76 -0.34 -3.37
CA MET A 126 -12.57 0.47 -3.16
C MET A 126 -12.37 0.67 -1.66
N LEU A 127 -11.13 0.48 -1.20
CA LEU A 127 -10.70 0.70 0.17
C LEU A 127 -9.46 1.58 0.16
N GLU A 128 -9.62 2.79 0.70
CA GLU A 128 -8.51 3.69 0.97
C GLU A 128 -7.80 3.28 2.26
N GLY A 129 -6.47 3.22 2.22
CA GLY A 129 -5.65 3.05 3.40
C GLY A 129 -5.45 4.38 4.13
N GLY A 130 -5.86 4.43 5.39
CA GLY A 130 -5.62 5.59 6.26
C GLY A 130 -4.23 5.59 6.89
N ALA A 131 -3.67 6.79 7.05
CA ALA A 131 -2.51 7.07 7.91
C ALA A 131 -2.90 7.04 9.39
#